data_AF-A0A2K3JNM2-F1
#
_entry.id   AF-A0A2K3JNM2-F1
#
_cell.length_a   1.000
_cell.length_b   1.000
_cell.length_c   1.000
_cell.angle_alpha   90.00
_cell.angle_beta   90.00
_cell.angle_gamma   90.00
#
_symmetry.space_group_name_H-M   'P 1'
#
loop_
_entity.id
_entity.type
_entity.pdbx_description
1 polymer ?
#
loop_
_entity_poly.entity_id
_entity_poly.type
_entity_poly.pdbx_seq_one_letter_code
_entity_poly.pdbx_strand_id
1 'polypeptide(L)'
;MLRRINWSDVSKEKEETEDSDDDKPANKCVLVWQGNVAKQNFNRFSVHDCITEAAARKVFVDIGVPHYWDHAVNYEDGGAP
;
A
#
# COMPACT_ATOMS: atom_id res chain seq x y z
N MET A 1 -6.36 0.32 -9.47
CA MET A 1 -5.08 1.03 -9.61
C MET A 1 -4.08 0.37 -10.58
N LEU A 2 -4.38 -0.82 -11.11
CA LEU A 2 -3.37 -1.66 -11.78
C LEU A 2 -3.18 -1.42 -13.29
N ARG A 3 -4.10 -0.72 -13.97
CA ARG A 3 -4.07 -0.61 -15.45
C ARG A 3 -3.90 0.79 -16.01
N ARG A 4 -4.17 1.83 -15.21
CA ARG A 4 -4.18 3.23 -15.68
C ARG A 4 -3.00 4.06 -15.18
N ILE A 5 -2.36 3.63 -14.09
CA ILE A 5 -1.25 4.34 -13.46
C ILE A 5 0.01 3.54 -13.74
N ASN A 6 1.03 4.18 -14.31
CA ASN A 6 2.34 3.56 -14.48
C ASN A 6 3.19 3.79 -13.22
N TRP A 7 3.15 2.83 -12.30
CA TRP A 7 3.81 2.95 -11.00
C TRP A 7 5.34 2.94 -11.08
N SER A 8 5.92 2.27 -12.08
CA SER A 8 7.38 2.18 -12.27
C SER A 8 8.00 3.46 -12.84
N ASP A 9 7.20 4.34 -13.44
CA ASP A 9 7.69 5.61 -13.98
C ASP A 9 7.71 6.71 -12.91
N VAL A 10 6.78 6.68 -11.95
CA VAL A 10 6.72 7.65 -10.84
C VAL A 10 7.94 7.57 -9.91
N SER A 11 8.59 6.40 -9.82
CA SER A 11 9.85 6.26 -9.08
C SER A 11 11.02 7.01 -9.72
N LYS A 12 11.03 7.17 -11.05
CA LYS A 12 12.16 7.76 -11.79
C LYS A 12 12.24 9.28 -11.63
N GLU A 13 11.09 9.96 -11.57
CA GLU A 13 11.03 11.43 -11.48
C GLU A 13 11.50 11.98 -10.12
N LYS A 14 11.51 11.17 -9.06
CA LYS A 14 11.98 11.57 -7.72
C LYS A 14 13.47 11.33 -7.48
N GLU A 15 14.14 10.57 -8.34
CA GLU A 15 15.55 10.18 -8.19
C GLU A 15 16.51 11.06 -9.01
N GLU A 16 16.05 12.18 -9.57
CA GLU A 16 16.91 13.19 -10.23
C GLU A 16 17.78 14.01 -9.23
N THR A 17 17.75 13.68 -7.94
CA THR A 17 18.63 14.28 -6.92
C THR A 17 19.68 13.26 -6.50
N GLU A 18 20.83 13.31 -7.17
CA GLU A 18 22.18 12.86 -6.75
C GLU A 18 22.24 11.65 -5.78
N ASP A 19 21.99 10.43 -6.27
CA ASP A 19 22.81 9.20 -6.13
C ASP A 19 21.97 8.01 -6.68
N SER A 20 22.06 7.77 -7.99
CA SER A 20 21.22 6.76 -8.67
C SER A 20 21.84 5.37 -8.50
N ASP A 21 21.41 4.69 -7.45
CA ASP A 21 21.63 3.26 -7.27
C ASP A 21 20.60 2.51 -8.15
N ASP A 22 21.02 2.09 -9.35
CA ASP A 22 20.23 1.41 -10.40
C ASP A 22 19.65 0.04 -9.94
N ASP A 23 19.98 -0.41 -8.73
CA ASP A 23 19.59 -1.71 -8.15
C ASP A 23 18.27 -1.68 -7.34
N LYS A 24 17.62 -0.53 -7.18
CA LYS A 24 16.36 -0.46 -6.39
C LYS A 24 15.19 -1.04 -7.18
N PRO A 25 14.40 -1.99 -6.61
CA PRO A 25 13.28 -2.57 -7.32
C PRO A 25 12.25 -1.51 -7.70
N ALA A 26 11.81 -1.55 -8.97
CA ALA A 26 10.82 -0.61 -9.49
C ALA A 26 9.54 -0.60 -8.63
N ASN A 27 9.01 0.60 -8.40
CA ASN A 27 7.79 0.77 -7.62
C ASN A 27 6.61 0.05 -8.30
N LYS A 28 5.78 -0.62 -7.50
CA LYS A 28 4.64 -1.42 -7.98
C LYS A 28 3.43 -1.25 -7.07
N CYS A 29 2.24 -1.46 -7.65
CA CYS A 29 0.97 -1.54 -6.94
C CYS A 29 0.36 -2.90 -7.22
N VAL A 30 -0.10 -3.59 -6.17
CA VAL A 30 -0.65 -4.95 -6.24
C VAL A 30 -2.02 -5.02 -5.54
N LEU A 31 -2.82 -6.02 -5.91
CA LEU A 31 -4.07 -6.33 -5.23
C LEU A 31 -3.80 -7.30 -4.08
N VAL A 32 -3.78 -6.79 -2.85
CA VAL A 32 -3.51 -7.60 -1.65
C VAL A 32 -4.75 -8.35 -1.13
N TRP A 33 -5.95 -7.80 -1.38
CA TRP A 33 -7.21 -8.41 -0.95
C TRP A 33 -8.38 -7.91 -1.81
N GLN A 34 -9.31 -8.81 -2.10
CA GLN A 34 -10.60 -8.50 -2.71
C GLN A 34 -11.67 -9.42 -2.14
N GLY A 35 -12.79 -8.83 -1.70
CA GLY A 35 -13.90 -9.60 -1.16
C GLY A 35 -15.10 -8.73 -0.79
N ASN A 36 -16.04 -9.34 -0.08
CA ASN A 36 -17.26 -8.71 0.40
C ASN A 36 -17.23 -8.57 1.91
N VAL A 37 -17.79 -7.48 2.43
CA VAL A 37 -18.00 -7.25 3.86
C VAL A 37 -19.45 -6.92 4.13
N ALA A 38 -19.92 -7.22 5.34
CA ALA A 38 -21.31 -6.98 5.72
C ALA A 38 -21.65 -5.49 5.87
N LYS A 39 -20.67 -4.66 6.26
CA LYS A 39 -20.83 -3.21 6.50
C LYS A 39 -19.58 -2.46 6.05
N GLN A 40 -19.75 -1.22 5.63
CA GLN A 40 -18.62 -0.31 5.37
C GLN A 40 -17.99 0.13 6.71
N ASN A 41 -16.68 0.05 6.81
CA ASN A 41 -15.93 0.53 7.98
C ASN A 41 -15.47 1.99 7.82
N PHE A 42 -15.17 2.43 6.59
CA PHE A 42 -14.73 3.78 6.28
C PHE A 42 -15.87 4.61 5.67
N ASN A 43 -16.06 5.84 6.16
CA ASN A 43 -17.12 6.75 5.67
C ASN A 43 -16.67 7.64 4.50
N ARG A 44 -15.35 7.78 4.30
CA ARG A 44 -14.73 8.59 3.25
C ARG A 44 -13.33 8.06 2.97
N PHE A 45 -12.82 8.37 1.78
CA PHE A 45 -11.41 8.20 1.44
C PHE A 45 -10.57 9.34 2.03
N SER A 46 -9.58 9.01 2.87
CA SER A 46 -8.59 9.92 3.43
C SER A 46 -7.18 9.33 3.31
N VAL A 47 -6.17 10.20 3.23
CA VAL A 47 -4.76 9.83 3.26
C VAL A 47 -4.22 10.15 4.65
N HIS A 48 -3.50 9.21 5.25
CA HIS A 48 -2.90 9.36 6.58
C HIS A 48 -1.39 9.18 6.47
N ASP A 49 -0.64 10.25 6.68
CA ASP A 49 0.82 10.19 6.77
C ASP A 49 1.22 9.72 8.17
N CYS A 50 1.76 8.51 8.26
CA CYS A 50 2.16 7.88 9.51
C CYS A 50 3.68 7.64 9.54
N ILE A 51 4.34 8.05 10.62
CA ILE A 51 5.79 7.91 10.76
C ILE A 51 6.20 6.47 11.07
N THR A 52 5.36 5.72 11.81
CA THR A 52 5.65 4.35 12.23
C THR A 52 4.56 3.40 11.80
N GLU A 53 4.92 2.13 11.57
CA GLU A 53 3.97 1.07 11.24
C GLU A 53 2.93 0.88 12.34
N ALA A 54 3.33 1.02 13.61
CA ALA A 54 2.40 0.95 14.74
C ALA A 54 1.33 2.06 14.68
N ALA A 55 1.70 3.28 14.28
CA ALA A 55 0.76 4.37 14.09
C ALA A 55 -0.18 4.11 12.90
N ALA A 56 0.35 3.59 11.78
CA ALA A 56 -0.45 3.22 10.62
C ALA A 56 -1.45 2.12 10.97
N ARG A 57 -1.01 1.05 11.64
CA ARG A 57 -1.88 -0.04 12.11
C ARG A 57 -2.97 0.46 13.04
N LYS A 58 -2.65 1.42 13.92
CA LYS A 58 -3.63 1.98 14.86
C LYS A 58 -4.84 2.60 14.14
N VAL A 59 -4.65 3.26 12.99
CA VAL A 59 -5.76 3.80 12.17
C VAL A 59 -6.78 2.71 11.80
N PHE A 60 -6.29 1.52 11.45
CA PHE A 60 -7.15 0.38 11.11
C PHE A 60 -7.74 -0.31 12.35
N VAL A 61 -7.00 -0.38 13.47
CA VAL A 61 -7.49 -0.89 14.75
C VAL A 61 -8.66 -0.05 15.26
N ASP A 62 -8.55 1.27 15.23
CA ASP A 62 -9.55 2.20 15.76
C ASP A 62 -10.91 2.08 15.04
N ILE A 63 -10.94 1.52 13.82
CA ILE A 63 -12.15 1.31 13.00
C ILE A 63 -12.51 -0.19 12.91
N GLY A 64 -11.80 -1.05 13.64
CA GLY A 64 -12.10 -2.48 13.75
C GLY A 64 -11.70 -3.33 12.55
N VAL A 65 -10.79 -2.86 11.70
CA VAL A 65 -10.29 -3.58 10.51
C VAL A 65 -8.76 -3.71 10.46
N PRO A 66 -8.09 -4.08 11.57
CA PRO A 66 -6.62 -4.19 11.59
C PRO A 66 -6.07 -5.21 10.59
N HIS A 67 -6.86 -6.22 10.24
CA HIS A 67 -6.48 -7.28 9.31
C HIS A 67 -6.16 -6.76 7.89
N TYR A 68 -6.72 -5.62 7.46
CA TYR A 68 -6.34 -5.04 6.16
C TYR A 68 -4.90 -4.51 6.15
N TRP A 69 -4.44 -3.94 7.26
CA TRP A 69 -3.04 -3.56 7.43
C TRP A 69 -2.15 -4.81 7.49
N ASP A 70 -2.57 -5.79 8.30
CA ASP A 70 -1.81 -7.03 8.47
C ASP A 70 -1.69 -7.82 7.14
N HIS A 71 -2.73 -7.83 6.30
CA HIS A 71 -2.65 -8.41 4.95
C HIS A 71 -1.68 -7.67 4.03
N ALA A 72 -1.63 -6.33 4.11
CA ALA A 72 -0.76 -5.53 3.25
C ALA A 72 0.72 -5.69 3.63
N VAL A 73 1.04 -5.67 4.94
CA VAL A 73 2.43 -5.80 5.42
C VAL A 73 2.98 -7.21 5.25
N ASN A 74 2.13 -8.23 5.43
CA ASN A 74 2.54 -9.63 5.28
C ASN A 74 2.33 -10.17 3.84
N TYR A 75 2.11 -9.29 2.87
CA TYR A 75 1.90 -9.72 1.48
C TYR A 75 3.20 -10.21 0.86
N GLU A 76 3.26 -11.48 0.51
CA GLU A 76 4.35 -12.07 -0.28
C GLU A 76 3.93 -12.20 -1.74
N ASP A 77 4.68 -11.55 -2.63
CA ASP A 77 4.44 -11.55 -4.07
C ASP A 77 4.89 -12.91 -4.66
N GLY A 78 4.04 -13.91 -4.52
CA GLY A 78 4.35 -15.30 -4.87
C GLY A 78 3.21 -16.30 -4.63
N GLY A 79 2.16 -15.92 -3.89
CA GLY A 79 0.91 -16.67 -3.82
C GLY A 79 0.03 -16.34 -5.02
N ALA A 80 0.08 -17.14 -6.08
CA ALA A 80 -1.05 -17.22 -7.01
C ALA A 80 -2.33 -17.58 -6.20
N PRO A 81 -3.52 -17.08 -6.60
CA PRO A 81 -4.77 -17.58 -6.02
C PRO A 81 -4.93 -19.10 -6.25
#